data_AF-A0A5Q4EAV4-F1
#
_entry.id   AF-A0A5Q4EAV4-F1
#
_cell.length_a   1.000
_cell.length_b   1.000
_cell.length_c   1.000
_cell.angle_alpha   90.00
_cell.angle_beta   90.00
_cell.angle_gamma   90.00
#
_symmetry.space_group_name_H-M   'P 1'
#
loop_
_entity.id
_entity.type
_entity.pdbx_description
1 polymer ?
#
loop_
_entity_poly.entity_id
_entity_poly.type
_entity_poly.pdbx_seq_one_letter_code
_entity_poly.pdbx_strand_id
1 'polypeptide(L)'
;MGEPSNLLLKLSRRLFAEEADRDAFVDALAHPQPYPAALVWTQPRPEVMPFAIAPSLPWQPAWVDRLGPDQRPGQHPLHQAGAYYCLDMASVFSAAVLSAIAPPVVSVLDLCAAPGGKSLLARQAYHPQHLWCNEVVRKRVKILIANLKRCGATEALVFNLDPQAFAEHLPQGIDLVVVDAPCSGQSLLAKGDPALGCFHPVTIKKNASRQKRILTSATQTVAEGGYLAYMTCTFSPEENEQVG
;
A
#
# COMPACT_ATOMS: atom_id res chain seq x y z
N MET A 1 13.69 21.69 -15.08
CA MET A 1 14.05 20.35 -14.57
C MET A 1 15.33 20.50 -13.79
N GLY A 2 15.37 20.00 -12.57
CA GLY A 2 16.53 20.17 -11.67
C GLY A 2 17.43 18.94 -11.71
N GLU A 3 18.71 19.13 -11.50
CA GLU A 3 19.66 18.02 -11.32
C GLU A 3 19.22 17.10 -10.17
N PRO A 4 19.48 15.77 -10.27
CA PRO A 4 19.22 14.85 -9.18
C PRO A 4 19.91 15.31 -7.88
N SER A 5 19.20 15.25 -6.77
CA SER A 5 19.79 15.66 -5.48
C SER A 5 20.97 14.77 -5.09
N ASN A 6 21.99 15.34 -4.45
CA ASN A 6 23.12 14.59 -3.89
C ASN A 6 22.68 13.45 -2.96
N LEU A 7 21.54 13.60 -2.28
CA LEU A 7 20.99 12.56 -1.40
C LEU A 7 20.43 11.37 -2.20
N LEU A 8 19.80 11.61 -3.34
CA LEU A 8 19.36 10.56 -4.26
C LEU A 8 20.57 9.81 -4.85
N LEU A 9 21.60 10.52 -5.30
CA LEU A 9 22.84 9.90 -5.81
C LEU A 9 23.55 9.07 -4.72
N LYS A 10 23.53 9.54 -3.48
CA LYS A 10 24.07 8.78 -2.35
C LYS A 10 23.26 7.51 -2.08
N LEU A 11 21.92 7.59 -2.19
CA LEU A 11 21.05 6.42 -2.03
C LEU A 11 21.29 5.40 -3.15
N SER A 12 21.39 5.81 -4.42
CA SER A 12 21.60 4.86 -5.53
C SER A 12 22.87 4.02 -5.34
N ARG A 13 23.98 4.64 -4.90
CA ARG A 13 25.24 3.96 -4.56
C ARG A 13 25.13 2.97 -3.39
N ARG A 14 24.14 3.14 -2.51
CA ARG A 14 23.88 2.20 -1.42
C ARG A 14 23.02 1.02 -1.87
N LEU A 15 22.14 1.24 -2.84
CA LEU A 15 21.18 0.23 -3.31
C LEU A 15 21.77 -0.67 -4.41
N PHE A 16 22.60 -0.12 -5.28
CA PHE A 16 23.10 -0.82 -6.46
C PHE A 16 24.63 -0.77 -6.54
N ALA A 17 25.23 -1.92 -6.83
CA ALA A 17 26.66 -2.05 -7.05
C ALA A 17 27.08 -1.52 -8.43
N GLU A 18 26.33 -1.93 -9.46
CA GLU A 18 26.62 -1.60 -10.86
C GLU A 18 26.23 -0.16 -11.20
N GLU A 19 27.07 0.51 -11.99
CA GLU A 19 26.84 1.90 -12.39
C GLU A 19 25.59 2.07 -13.24
N ALA A 20 25.37 1.15 -14.18
CA ALA A 20 24.19 1.17 -15.04
C ALA A 20 22.87 1.14 -14.25
N ASP A 21 22.79 0.33 -13.19
CA ASP A 21 21.61 0.24 -12.35
C ASP A 21 21.39 1.53 -11.52
N ARG A 22 22.48 2.13 -11.03
CA ARG A 22 22.40 3.42 -10.32
C ARG A 22 21.86 4.52 -11.23
N ASP A 23 22.35 4.59 -12.46
CA ASP A 23 21.95 5.61 -13.43
C ASP A 23 20.50 5.40 -13.86
N ALA A 24 20.11 4.15 -14.17
CA ALA A 24 18.73 3.81 -14.50
C ALA A 24 17.75 4.13 -13.36
N PHE A 25 18.12 3.85 -12.11
CA PHE A 25 17.30 4.20 -10.95
C PHE A 25 17.14 5.72 -10.77
N VAL A 26 18.23 6.47 -10.88
CA VAL A 26 18.20 7.93 -10.75
C VAL A 26 17.37 8.55 -11.88
N ASP A 27 17.56 8.06 -13.11
CA ASP A 27 16.81 8.50 -14.28
C ASP A 27 15.30 8.24 -14.11
N ALA A 28 14.91 7.06 -13.67
CA ALA A 28 13.49 6.72 -13.45
C ALA A 28 12.78 7.62 -12.42
N LEU A 29 13.52 8.16 -11.44
CA LEU A 29 12.97 9.08 -10.44
C LEU A 29 13.05 10.56 -10.88
N ALA A 30 14.04 10.92 -11.70
CA ALA A 30 14.19 12.27 -12.25
C ALA A 30 13.25 12.52 -13.44
N HIS A 31 12.95 11.48 -14.21
CA HIS A 31 12.14 11.49 -15.42
C HIS A 31 10.98 10.48 -15.32
N PRO A 32 10.04 10.72 -14.38
CA PRO A 32 8.96 9.78 -14.11
C PRO A 32 8.08 9.57 -15.34
N GLN A 33 7.80 8.31 -15.64
CA GLN A 33 6.90 7.91 -16.71
C GLN A 33 5.48 7.72 -16.16
N PRO A 34 4.42 7.97 -16.95
CA PRO A 34 3.06 7.66 -16.55
C PRO A 34 2.92 6.17 -16.24
N TYR A 35 2.58 5.84 -15.00
CA TYR A 35 2.28 4.46 -14.62
C TYR A 35 0.80 4.18 -14.86
N PRO A 36 0.47 3.05 -15.52
CA PRO A 36 -0.91 2.65 -15.69
C PRO A 36 -1.58 2.44 -14.33
N ALA A 37 -2.81 2.93 -14.21
CA ALA A 37 -3.64 2.62 -13.06
C ALA A 37 -4.01 1.13 -13.06
N ALA A 38 -4.24 0.59 -11.88
CA ALA A 38 -4.81 -0.74 -11.70
C ALA A 38 -6.15 -0.64 -10.98
N LEU A 39 -7.05 -1.53 -11.35
CA LEU A 39 -8.40 -1.63 -10.80
C LEU A 39 -8.45 -2.86 -9.90
N VAL A 40 -8.74 -2.64 -8.62
CA VAL A 40 -9.14 -3.70 -7.71
C VAL A 40 -10.65 -3.82 -7.81
N TRP A 41 -11.14 -4.87 -8.46
CA TRP A 41 -12.57 -5.09 -8.58
C TRP A 41 -13.15 -5.53 -7.24
N THR A 42 -14.12 -4.76 -6.74
CA THR A 42 -14.82 -5.02 -5.46
C THR A 42 -16.23 -5.54 -5.68
N GLN A 43 -16.67 -5.56 -6.94
CA GLN A 43 -17.90 -6.15 -7.46
C GLN A 43 -17.55 -6.97 -8.71
N PRO A 44 -18.46 -7.86 -9.19
CA PRO A 44 -18.24 -8.57 -10.44
C PRO A 44 -17.91 -7.62 -11.60
N ARG A 45 -16.97 -8.04 -12.45
CA ARG A 45 -16.60 -7.28 -13.66
C ARG A 45 -17.81 -7.13 -14.58
N PRO A 46 -17.97 -5.97 -15.26
CA PRO A 46 -18.96 -5.84 -16.32
C PRO A 46 -18.61 -6.76 -17.49
N GLU A 47 -19.64 -7.22 -18.22
CA GLU A 47 -19.44 -8.01 -19.44
C GLU A 47 -18.72 -7.20 -20.52
N VAL A 48 -19.04 -5.90 -20.62
CA VAL A 48 -18.38 -4.96 -21.52
C VAL A 48 -17.41 -4.10 -20.72
N MET A 49 -16.12 -4.29 -20.95
CA MET A 49 -15.08 -3.53 -20.28
C MET A 49 -15.00 -2.10 -20.84
N PRO A 50 -15.14 -1.05 -20.01
CA PRO A 50 -15.11 0.34 -20.46
C PRO A 50 -13.69 0.89 -20.62
N PHE A 51 -12.67 0.07 -20.36
CA PHE A 51 -11.27 0.45 -20.34
C PHE A 51 -10.44 -0.47 -21.24
N ALA A 52 -9.39 0.07 -21.83
CA ALA A 52 -8.37 -0.74 -22.48
C ALA A 52 -7.52 -1.43 -21.40
N ILE A 53 -7.50 -2.77 -21.42
CA ILE A 53 -6.80 -3.57 -20.41
C ILE A 53 -5.41 -3.94 -20.94
N ALA A 54 -4.38 -3.65 -20.15
CA ALA A 54 -3.02 -4.08 -20.44
C ALA A 54 -2.85 -5.58 -20.15
N PRO A 55 -1.91 -6.27 -20.81
CA PRO A 55 -1.66 -7.69 -20.57
C PRO A 55 -1.44 -7.99 -19.08
N SER A 56 -2.04 -9.08 -18.61
CA SER A 56 -1.90 -9.56 -17.23
C SER A 56 -0.48 -10.03 -16.96
N LEU A 57 -0.01 -9.78 -15.73
CA LEU A 57 1.29 -10.28 -15.26
C LEU A 57 1.12 -11.68 -14.62
N PRO A 58 2.16 -12.54 -14.62
CA PRO A 58 2.05 -13.90 -14.09
C PRO A 58 1.60 -13.98 -12.62
N TRP A 59 1.91 -12.96 -11.83
CA TRP A 59 1.58 -12.85 -10.41
C TRP A 59 0.34 -11.99 -10.14
N GLN A 60 -0.31 -11.44 -11.17
CA GLN A 60 -1.45 -10.53 -11.02
C GLN A 60 -2.68 -11.32 -10.54
N PRO A 61 -3.31 -10.92 -9.42
CA PRO A 61 -4.53 -11.57 -8.97
C PRO A 61 -5.65 -11.47 -10.01
N ALA A 62 -6.46 -12.52 -10.12
CA ALA A 62 -7.53 -12.61 -11.10
C ALA A 62 -8.63 -11.56 -10.94
N TRP A 63 -8.67 -10.80 -9.85
CA TRP A 63 -9.62 -9.70 -9.57
C TRP A 63 -8.99 -8.31 -9.70
N VAL A 64 -7.76 -8.24 -10.24
CA VAL A 64 -7.10 -6.98 -10.61
C VAL A 64 -6.98 -6.89 -12.12
N ASP A 65 -7.29 -5.71 -12.68
CA ASP A 65 -6.96 -5.38 -14.07
C ASP A 65 -6.01 -4.19 -14.13
N ARG A 66 -5.04 -4.24 -15.04
CA ARG A 66 -4.16 -3.11 -15.35
C ARG A 66 -4.71 -2.37 -16.54
N LEU A 67 -4.70 -1.04 -16.49
CA LEU A 67 -5.16 -0.23 -17.60
C LEU A 67 -4.02 0.07 -18.57
N GLY A 68 -4.37 0.36 -19.82
CA GLY A 68 -3.49 1.09 -20.74
C GLY A 68 -3.27 2.55 -20.27
N PRO A 69 -2.27 3.24 -20.86
CA PRO A 69 -1.95 4.63 -20.53
C PRO A 69 -3.12 5.60 -20.78
N ASP A 70 -3.04 6.78 -20.18
CA ASP A 70 -3.96 7.92 -20.40
C ASP A 70 -5.44 7.71 -20.04
N GLN A 71 -5.75 6.65 -19.30
CA GLN A 71 -7.10 6.37 -18.83
C GLN A 71 -7.40 7.04 -17.49
N ARG A 72 -8.67 7.45 -17.30
CA ARG A 72 -9.13 8.17 -16.11
C ARG A 72 -10.20 7.38 -15.34
N PRO A 73 -9.87 6.20 -14.79
CA PRO A 73 -10.85 5.34 -14.15
C PRO A 73 -11.53 5.99 -12.93
N GLY A 74 -10.86 6.92 -12.24
CA GLY A 74 -11.45 7.64 -11.11
C GLY A 74 -12.61 8.58 -11.49
N GLN A 75 -12.73 8.97 -12.76
CA GLN A 75 -13.79 9.87 -13.27
C GLN A 75 -14.96 9.10 -13.87
N HIS A 76 -14.86 7.78 -13.99
CA HIS A 76 -15.88 6.95 -14.64
C HIS A 76 -17.06 6.65 -13.70
N PRO A 77 -18.31 6.53 -14.19
CA PRO A 77 -19.48 6.23 -13.36
C PRO A 77 -19.35 4.94 -12.52
N LEU A 78 -18.69 3.90 -13.06
CA LEU A 78 -18.45 2.66 -12.30
C LEU A 78 -17.58 2.87 -11.05
N HIS A 79 -16.67 3.84 -11.06
CA HIS A 79 -15.91 4.19 -9.86
C HIS A 79 -16.80 4.84 -8.80
N GLN A 80 -17.70 5.74 -9.22
CA GLN A 80 -18.67 6.37 -8.32
C GLN A 80 -19.64 5.33 -7.74
N ALA A 81 -20.06 4.36 -8.54
CA ALA A 81 -20.86 3.20 -8.13
C ALA A 81 -20.09 2.17 -7.28
N GLY A 82 -18.78 2.33 -7.11
CA GLY A 82 -17.98 1.46 -6.27
C GLY A 82 -17.67 0.09 -6.85
N ALA A 83 -17.71 -0.07 -8.17
CA ALA A 83 -17.38 -1.33 -8.82
C ALA A 83 -15.91 -1.74 -8.63
N TYR A 84 -15.02 -0.75 -8.50
CA TYR A 84 -13.60 -0.96 -8.25
C TYR A 84 -12.97 0.17 -7.44
N TYR A 85 -11.77 -0.09 -6.94
CA TYR A 85 -10.86 0.87 -6.35
C TYR A 85 -9.62 1.06 -7.23
N CYS A 86 -9.18 2.31 -7.43
CA CYS A 86 -7.98 2.62 -8.21
C CYS A 86 -6.73 2.51 -7.32
N LEU A 87 -5.76 1.70 -7.73
CA LEU A 87 -4.43 1.63 -7.14
C LEU A 87 -3.35 1.88 -8.17
N ASP A 88 -2.19 2.28 -7.68
CA ASP A 88 -0.97 2.19 -8.47
C ASP A 88 -0.43 0.75 -8.48
N MET A 89 0.43 0.45 -9.45
CA MET A 89 0.97 -0.90 -9.63
C MET A 89 1.86 -1.37 -8.48
N ALA A 90 2.60 -0.48 -7.82
CA ALA A 90 3.40 -0.87 -6.66
C ALA A 90 2.50 -1.26 -5.47
N SER A 91 1.37 -0.56 -5.30
CA SER A 91 0.33 -0.94 -4.34
C SER A 91 -0.35 -2.27 -4.72
N VAL A 92 -0.52 -2.58 -6.01
CA VAL A 92 -1.04 -3.89 -6.44
C VAL A 92 -0.02 -5.00 -6.24
N PHE A 93 1.28 -4.71 -6.34
CA PHE A 93 2.31 -5.70 -6.05
C PHE A 93 2.19 -6.25 -4.61
N SER A 94 1.70 -5.45 -3.65
CA SER A 94 1.41 -5.97 -2.30
C SER A 94 0.30 -7.03 -2.29
N ALA A 95 -0.58 -7.05 -3.30
CA ALA A 95 -1.57 -8.12 -3.45
C ALA A 95 -0.91 -9.48 -3.76
N ALA A 96 0.28 -9.51 -4.38
CA ALA A 96 1.03 -10.75 -4.56
C ALA A 96 1.51 -11.31 -3.21
N VAL A 97 1.93 -10.45 -2.28
CA VAL A 97 2.27 -10.84 -0.90
C VAL A 97 1.07 -11.44 -0.19
N LEU A 98 -0.10 -10.79 -0.30
CA LEU A 98 -1.34 -11.33 0.27
C LEU A 98 -1.73 -12.66 -0.40
N SER A 99 -1.59 -12.78 -1.72
CA SER A 99 -1.93 -14.03 -2.43
C SER A 99 -1.02 -15.22 -2.05
N ALA A 100 0.13 -14.97 -1.41
CA ALA A 100 1.02 -16.02 -0.93
C ALA A 100 0.59 -16.62 0.43
N ILE A 101 -0.34 -15.97 1.14
CA ILE A 101 -0.84 -16.44 2.44
C ILE A 101 -1.98 -17.43 2.19
N ALA A 102 -1.82 -18.64 2.71
CA ALA A 102 -2.83 -19.68 2.55
C ALA A 102 -4.09 -19.38 3.39
N PRO A 103 -5.30 -19.52 2.83
CA PRO A 103 -6.53 -19.44 3.60
C PRO A 103 -6.69 -20.67 4.53
N PRO A 104 -7.49 -20.56 5.60
CA PRO A 104 -8.37 -19.44 5.93
C PRO A 104 -7.65 -18.28 6.65
N VAL A 105 -8.08 -17.06 6.34
CA VAL A 105 -7.75 -15.83 7.10
C VAL A 105 -9.08 -15.26 7.59
N VAL A 106 -9.42 -15.51 8.86
CA VAL A 106 -10.73 -15.18 9.43
C VAL A 106 -10.78 -13.71 9.86
N SER A 107 -9.65 -13.19 10.34
CA SER A 107 -9.51 -11.83 10.85
C SER A 107 -8.35 -11.08 10.18
N VAL A 108 -8.64 -9.84 9.76
CA VAL A 108 -7.66 -8.93 9.17
C VAL A 108 -7.70 -7.60 9.91
N LEU A 109 -6.54 -7.12 10.35
CA LEU A 109 -6.34 -5.77 10.87
C LEU A 109 -5.38 -4.99 9.97
N ASP A 110 -5.88 -3.96 9.31
CA ASP A 110 -5.05 -2.96 8.63
C ASP A 110 -4.75 -1.81 9.59
N LEU A 111 -3.52 -1.74 10.11
CA LEU A 111 -3.12 -0.78 11.14
C LEU A 111 -2.95 0.65 10.62
N CYS A 112 -2.79 0.83 9.31
CA CYS A 112 -2.49 2.11 8.64
C CYS A 112 -3.40 2.30 7.41
N ALA A 113 -4.69 2.13 7.60
CA ALA A 113 -5.63 1.79 6.56
C ALA A 113 -5.93 2.89 5.55
N ALA A 114 -5.90 4.18 5.91
CA ALA A 114 -6.33 5.20 4.96
C ALA A 114 -5.35 5.30 3.77
N PRO A 115 -5.86 5.51 2.54
CA PRO A 115 -7.25 5.81 2.19
C PRO A 115 -8.18 4.58 2.00
N GLY A 116 -7.72 3.36 2.25
CA GLY A 116 -8.52 2.12 2.24
C GLY A 116 -8.08 1.08 1.22
N GLY A 117 -7.08 1.41 0.39
CA GLY A 117 -6.64 0.56 -0.72
C GLY A 117 -6.16 -0.82 -0.28
N LYS A 118 -5.30 -0.90 0.75
CA LYS A 118 -4.76 -2.17 1.25
C LYS A 118 -5.82 -2.98 2.01
N SER A 119 -6.72 -2.32 2.73
CA SER A 119 -7.87 -2.97 3.36
C SER A 119 -8.80 -3.62 2.32
N LEU A 120 -9.05 -2.93 1.19
CA LEU A 120 -9.85 -3.48 0.08
C LEU A 120 -9.14 -4.63 -0.65
N LEU A 121 -7.80 -4.58 -0.80
CA LEU A 121 -7.02 -5.72 -1.31
C LEU A 121 -7.16 -6.94 -0.41
N ALA A 122 -6.97 -6.78 0.91
CA ALA A 122 -7.10 -7.88 1.85
C ALA A 122 -8.53 -8.43 1.90
N ARG A 123 -9.54 -7.55 1.86
CA ARG A 123 -10.95 -7.95 1.74
C ARG A 123 -11.18 -8.84 0.51
N GLN A 124 -10.68 -8.42 -0.65
CA GLN A 124 -10.87 -9.14 -1.90
C GLN A 124 -10.08 -10.45 -1.96
N ALA A 125 -8.93 -10.51 -1.29
CA ALA A 125 -8.11 -11.71 -1.22
C ALA A 125 -8.72 -12.80 -0.33
N TYR A 126 -9.31 -12.44 0.81
CA TYR A 126 -9.67 -13.41 1.85
C TYR A 126 -11.14 -13.46 2.23
N HIS A 127 -11.93 -12.42 1.94
CA HIS A 127 -13.30 -12.27 2.44
C HIS A 127 -13.42 -12.57 3.95
N PRO A 128 -12.63 -11.89 4.81
CA PRO A 128 -12.54 -12.22 6.23
C PRO A 128 -13.87 -11.96 6.95
N GLN A 129 -14.13 -12.69 8.03
CA GLN A 129 -15.27 -12.44 8.90
C GLN A 129 -15.10 -11.12 9.68
N HIS A 130 -13.85 -10.76 9.99
CA HIS A 130 -13.51 -9.53 10.70
C HIS A 130 -12.52 -8.72 9.87
N LEU A 131 -12.95 -7.55 9.40
CA LEU A 131 -12.10 -6.57 8.73
C LEU A 131 -12.02 -5.30 9.57
N TRP A 132 -10.88 -5.08 10.22
CA TRP A 132 -10.63 -3.92 11.06
C TRP A 132 -9.64 -2.98 10.40
N CYS A 133 -10.00 -1.70 10.31
CA CYS A 133 -9.25 -0.69 9.58
C CYS A 133 -8.92 0.46 10.53
N ASN A 134 -7.67 0.61 10.93
CA ASN A 134 -7.21 1.68 11.81
C ASN A 134 -6.54 2.81 11.03
N GLU A 135 -6.84 4.06 11.38
CA GLU A 135 -6.11 5.22 10.90
C GLU A 135 -5.91 6.20 12.06
N VAL A 136 -4.66 6.43 12.47
CA VAL A 136 -4.30 7.29 13.61
C VAL A 136 -4.57 8.77 13.31
N VAL A 137 -4.36 9.19 12.06
CA VAL A 137 -4.52 10.57 11.62
C VAL A 137 -6.01 10.86 11.38
N ARG A 138 -6.66 11.45 12.38
CA ARG A 138 -8.11 11.77 12.40
C ARG A 138 -8.64 12.40 11.10
N LYS A 139 -7.88 13.26 10.44
CA LYS A 139 -8.29 13.91 9.17
C LYS A 139 -8.47 12.93 8.01
N ARG A 140 -7.78 11.79 8.02
CA ARG A 140 -7.83 10.75 6.97
C ARG A 140 -8.92 9.70 7.23
N VAL A 141 -9.49 9.64 8.44
CA VAL A 141 -10.56 8.70 8.80
C VAL A 141 -11.80 8.89 7.90
N LYS A 142 -12.17 10.14 7.58
CA LYS A 142 -13.33 10.42 6.72
C LYS A 142 -13.18 9.82 5.32
N ILE A 143 -12.00 9.96 4.70
CA ILE A 143 -11.77 9.42 3.35
C ILE A 143 -11.69 7.89 3.37
N LEU A 144 -11.11 7.30 4.42
CA LEU A 144 -11.12 5.85 4.63
C LEU A 144 -12.55 5.30 4.67
N ILE A 145 -13.41 5.87 5.53
CA ILE A 145 -14.83 5.47 5.64
C ILE A 145 -15.55 5.64 4.30
N ALA A 146 -15.36 6.77 3.63
CA ALA A 146 -16.01 7.05 2.35
C ALA A 146 -15.64 6.01 1.28
N ASN A 147 -14.36 5.64 1.18
CA ASN A 147 -13.89 4.65 0.21
C ASN A 147 -14.35 3.23 0.54
N LEU A 148 -14.26 2.80 1.79
CA LEU A 148 -14.74 1.48 2.22
C LEU A 148 -16.24 1.33 1.91
N LYS A 149 -17.05 2.33 2.27
CA LYS A 149 -18.49 2.33 1.98
C LYS A 149 -18.78 2.34 0.49
N ARG A 150 -18.11 3.21 -0.28
CA ARG A 150 -18.28 3.27 -1.74
C ARG A 150 -18.00 1.91 -2.37
N CYS A 151 -16.91 1.26 -1.99
CA CYS A 151 -16.51 -0.03 -2.52
C CYS A 151 -17.23 -1.25 -1.88
N GLY A 152 -18.30 -1.03 -1.11
CA GLY A 152 -19.15 -2.10 -0.57
C GLY A 152 -18.54 -2.89 0.61
N ALA A 153 -17.47 -2.42 1.23
CA ALA A 153 -16.89 -2.99 2.44
C ALA A 153 -17.66 -2.53 3.69
N THR A 154 -18.96 -2.83 3.76
CA THR A 154 -19.85 -2.39 4.84
C THR A 154 -19.63 -3.11 6.16
N GLU A 155 -19.01 -4.30 6.12
CA GLU A 155 -18.61 -5.09 7.27
C GLU A 155 -17.36 -4.55 7.99
N ALA A 156 -16.62 -3.64 7.34
CA ALA A 156 -15.38 -3.12 7.88
C ALA A 156 -15.62 -2.20 9.10
N LEU A 157 -14.93 -2.47 10.20
CA LEU A 157 -14.92 -1.59 11.38
C LEU A 157 -13.75 -0.61 11.29
N VAL A 158 -14.04 0.68 11.46
CA VAL A 158 -13.03 1.74 11.37
C VAL A 158 -12.68 2.29 12.75
N PHE A 159 -11.39 2.30 13.05
CA PHE A 159 -10.83 2.77 14.31
C PHE A 159 -9.92 4.01 14.09
N ASN A 160 -9.82 4.83 15.13
CA ASN A 160 -8.87 5.95 15.21
C ASN A 160 -8.10 5.84 16.53
N LEU A 161 -7.27 4.81 16.63
CA LEU A 161 -6.54 4.44 17.85
C LEU A 161 -5.04 4.41 17.59
N ASP A 162 -4.24 4.60 18.64
CA ASP A 162 -2.82 4.24 18.60
C ASP A 162 -2.69 2.71 18.40
N PRO A 163 -1.78 2.23 17.53
CA PRO A 163 -1.57 0.79 17.33
C PRO A 163 -1.34 -0.01 18.62
N GLN A 164 -0.75 0.61 19.66
CA GLN A 164 -0.55 -0.02 20.96
C GLN A 164 -1.87 -0.47 21.60
N ALA A 165 -2.98 0.23 21.36
CA ALA A 165 -4.28 -0.16 21.90
C ALA A 165 -4.72 -1.55 21.39
N PHE A 166 -4.37 -1.91 20.14
CA PHE A 166 -4.67 -3.24 19.62
C PHE A 166 -3.81 -4.31 20.29
N ALA A 167 -2.52 -4.05 20.52
CA ALA A 167 -1.66 -4.98 21.23
C ALA A 167 -2.13 -5.24 22.68
N GLU A 168 -2.69 -4.23 23.34
CA GLU A 168 -3.21 -4.34 24.71
C GLU A 168 -4.55 -5.08 24.80
N HIS A 169 -5.45 -4.85 23.85
CA HIS A 169 -6.83 -5.37 23.92
C HIS A 169 -7.04 -6.65 23.10
N LEU A 170 -6.17 -6.89 22.13
CA LEU A 170 -6.24 -8.01 21.17
C LEU A 170 -4.87 -8.70 21.01
N PRO A 171 -4.18 -9.04 22.12
CA PRO A 171 -2.90 -9.71 22.03
C PRO A 171 -3.07 -11.06 21.34
N GLN A 172 -2.25 -11.33 20.34
CA GLN A 172 -2.28 -12.57 19.57
C GLN A 172 -3.68 -12.95 19.03
N GLY A 173 -4.48 -11.95 18.67
CA GLY A 173 -5.89 -12.13 18.32
C GLY A 173 -6.21 -12.06 16.83
N ILE A 174 -5.23 -11.75 15.96
CA ILE A 174 -5.48 -11.46 14.54
C ILE A 174 -4.65 -12.35 13.61
N ASP A 175 -5.32 -13.03 12.67
CA ASP A 175 -4.68 -13.95 11.72
C ASP A 175 -3.78 -13.22 10.73
N LEU A 176 -4.17 -12.03 10.27
CA LEU A 176 -3.38 -11.20 9.38
C LEU A 176 -3.40 -9.73 9.83
N VAL A 177 -2.22 -9.23 10.21
CA VAL A 177 -2.01 -7.80 10.42
C VAL A 177 -1.30 -7.19 9.21
N VAL A 178 -1.91 -6.19 8.60
CA VAL A 178 -1.36 -5.42 7.48
C VAL A 178 -0.83 -4.09 8.00
N VAL A 179 0.41 -3.77 7.63
CA VAL A 179 1.09 -2.53 7.99
C VAL A 179 1.63 -1.88 6.71
N ASP A 180 0.80 -1.05 6.07
CA ASP A 180 1.24 -0.09 5.04
C ASP A 180 1.77 1.16 5.72
N ALA A 181 3.05 1.11 6.10
CA ALA A 181 3.58 2.01 7.10
C ALA A 181 3.75 3.43 6.55
N PRO A 182 3.47 4.48 7.35
CA PRO A 182 3.84 5.84 6.98
C PRO A 182 5.35 5.92 6.74
N CYS A 183 5.72 6.25 5.50
CA CYS A 183 7.08 6.18 4.97
C CYS A 183 7.58 7.56 4.50
N SER A 184 8.84 7.66 4.09
CA SER A 184 9.39 8.89 3.48
C SER A 184 8.82 9.22 2.09
N GLY A 185 8.14 8.27 1.46
CA GLY A 185 7.37 8.46 0.22
C GLY A 185 8.23 8.59 -1.03
N GLN A 186 9.42 8.00 -1.05
CA GLN A 186 10.38 8.17 -2.16
C GLN A 186 9.84 7.66 -3.49
N SER A 187 9.01 6.60 -3.49
CA SER A 187 8.42 6.07 -4.72
C SER A 187 7.36 6.99 -5.35
N LEU A 188 6.88 8.01 -4.62
CA LEU A 188 5.98 9.03 -5.17
C LEU A 188 6.66 9.84 -6.29
N LEU A 189 7.99 10.02 -6.22
CA LEU A 189 8.75 10.68 -7.27
C LEU A 189 8.64 9.94 -8.60
N ALA A 190 8.64 8.60 -8.59
CA ALA A 190 8.45 7.79 -9.79
C ALA A 190 7.07 8.03 -10.44
N LYS A 191 6.09 8.54 -9.69
CA LYS A 191 4.76 8.88 -10.17
C LYS A 191 4.64 10.33 -10.66
N GLY A 192 5.71 11.11 -10.54
CA GLY A 192 5.69 12.56 -10.78
C GLY A 192 5.08 13.36 -9.63
N ASP A 193 4.80 12.74 -8.50
CA ASP A 193 4.29 13.42 -7.32
C ASP A 193 5.43 14.06 -6.51
N PRO A 194 5.25 15.28 -5.98
CA PRO A 194 6.28 15.93 -5.18
C PRO A 194 6.47 15.22 -3.82
N ALA A 195 7.72 14.85 -3.51
CA ALA A 195 8.10 14.24 -2.23
C ALA A 195 9.27 15.01 -1.58
N LEU A 196 9.01 16.26 -1.18
CA LEU A 196 10.04 17.16 -0.64
C LEU A 196 10.72 16.57 0.61
N GLY A 197 12.04 16.50 0.59
CA GLY A 197 12.84 16.02 1.72
C GLY A 197 12.72 14.51 1.99
N CYS A 198 12.18 13.72 1.06
CA CYS A 198 12.02 12.27 1.22
C CYS A 198 13.36 11.51 1.36
N PHE A 199 14.46 12.07 0.84
CA PHE A 199 15.81 11.51 1.00
C PHE A 199 16.58 12.10 2.20
N HIS A 200 15.99 13.04 2.94
CA HIS A 200 16.68 13.69 4.05
C HIS A 200 16.84 12.71 5.23
N PRO A 201 18.07 12.54 5.79
CA PRO A 201 18.32 11.54 6.83
C PRO A 201 17.42 11.70 8.08
N VAL A 202 17.09 12.95 8.44
CA VAL A 202 16.18 13.22 9.57
C VAL A 202 14.75 12.71 9.29
N THR A 203 14.25 12.87 8.06
CA THR A 203 12.94 12.35 7.64
C THR A 203 12.91 10.83 7.72
N ILE A 204 13.93 10.19 7.13
CA ILE A 204 14.09 8.74 7.10
C ILE A 204 14.16 8.18 8.54
N LYS A 205 15.03 8.73 9.40
CA LYS A 205 15.19 8.29 10.79
C LYS A 205 13.91 8.44 11.60
N LYS A 206 13.17 9.55 11.40
CA LYS A 206 11.89 9.78 12.08
C LYS A 206 10.84 8.75 11.66
N ASN A 207 10.75 8.42 10.37
CA ASN A 207 9.83 7.42 9.87
C ASN A 207 10.23 6.01 10.32
N ALA A 208 11.50 5.63 10.22
CA ALA A 208 12.01 4.34 10.72
C ALA A 208 11.68 4.12 12.21
N SER A 209 11.89 5.15 13.05
CA SER A 209 11.53 5.08 14.47
C SER A 209 10.03 4.90 14.70
N ARG A 210 9.19 5.57 13.90
CA ARG A 210 7.73 5.39 13.95
C ARG A 210 7.34 3.98 13.51
N GLN A 211 7.92 3.49 12.41
CA GLN A 211 7.64 2.16 11.86
C GLN A 211 8.01 1.05 12.85
N LYS A 212 9.15 1.16 13.54
CA LYS A 212 9.55 0.27 14.64
C LYS A 212 8.48 0.17 15.73
N ARG A 213 7.93 1.31 16.15
CA ARG A 213 6.85 1.33 17.16
C ARG A 213 5.58 0.65 16.65
N ILE A 214 5.17 0.94 15.41
CA ILE A 214 3.98 0.31 14.80
C ILE A 214 4.17 -1.21 14.69
N LEU A 215 5.35 -1.65 14.22
CA LEU A 215 5.67 -3.06 14.09
C LEU A 215 5.74 -3.78 15.44
N THR A 216 6.24 -3.12 16.49
CA THR A 216 6.22 -3.69 17.84
C THR A 216 4.78 -4.01 18.27
N SER A 217 3.85 -3.07 18.08
CA SER A 217 2.43 -3.33 18.38
C SER A 217 1.81 -4.37 17.45
N ALA A 218 2.15 -4.34 16.16
CA ALA A 218 1.66 -5.30 15.18
C ALA A 218 2.06 -6.74 15.55
N THR A 219 3.33 -6.98 15.86
CA THR A 219 3.83 -8.32 16.25
C THR A 219 3.17 -8.87 17.51
N GLN A 220 2.79 -8.01 18.46
CA GLN A 220 2.04 -8.41 19.65
C GLN A 220 0.56 -8.74 19.38
N THR A 221 0.01 -8.19 18.29
CA THR A 221 -1.40 -8.36 17.90
C THR A 221 -1.60 -9.60 17.02
N VAL A 222 -0.58 -9.99 16.24
CA VAL A 222 -0.64 -11.16 15.35
C VAL A 222 -0.79 -12.45 16.16
N ALA A 223 -1.79 -13.27 15.79
CA ALA A 223 -2.06 -14.55 16.39
C ALA A 223 -0.91 -15.54 16.22
N GLU A 224 -0.86 -16.56 17.07
CA GLU A 224 0.07 -17.68 16.88
C GLU A 224 -0.20 -18.36 15.53
N GLY A 225 0.84 -18.50 14.71
CA GLY A 225 0.71 -19.00 13.33
C GLY A 225 0.10 -18.01 12.34
N GLY A 226 -0.22 -16.78 12.79
CA GLY A 226 -0.68 -15.69 11.95
C GLY A 226 0.44 -15.00 11.16
N TYR A 227 0.05 -14.00 10.38
CA TYR A 227 0.90 -13.32 9.41
C TYR A 227 0.96 -11.82 9.67
N LEU A 228 2.15 -11.25 9.47
CA LEU A 228 2.39 -9.80 9.45
C LEU A 228 2.86 -9.39 8.05
N ALA A 229 2.05 -8.60 7.36
CA ALA A 229 2.41 -8.03 6.06
C ALA A 229 2.88 -6.58 6.24
N TYR A 230 4.20 -6.37 6.21
CA TYR A 230 4.82 -5.04 6.23
C TYR A 230 5.10 -4.55 4.82
N MET A 231 4.72 -3.30 4.53
CA MET A 231 4.96 -2.68 3.23
C MET A 231 5.22 -1.17 3.39
N THR A 232 6.00 -0.64 2.46
CA THR A 232 6.32 0.79 2.41
C THR A 232 6.34 1.29 0.97
N CYS A 233 6.38 2.61 0.85
CA CYS A 233 6.51 3.37 -0.38
C CYS A 233 7.91 4.01 -0.53
N THR A 234 8.95 3.39 0.05
CA THR A 234 10.30 3.97 0.13
C THR A 234 11.38 2.97 -0.25
N PHE A 235 12.52 3.48 -0.69
CA PHE A 235 13.68 2.69 -1.06
C PHE A 235 14.75 2.69 0.04
N SER A 236 14.58 3.46 1.13
CA SER A 236 15.55 3.52 2.22
C SER A 236 15.65 2.19 2.99
N PRO A 237 16.84 1.57 3.11
CA PRO A 237 17.01 0.37 3.94
C PRO A 237 16.65 0.58 5.41
N GLU A 238 16.84 1.80 5.92
CA GLU A 238 16.48 2.20 7.28
C GLU A 238 14.98 2.03 7.59
N GLU A 239 14.13 2.17 6.56
CA GLU A 239 12.68 2.03 6.64
C GLU A 239 12.21 0.66 6.13
N ASN A 240 13.13 -0.20 5.64
CA ASN A 240 12.83 -1.51 5.07
C ASN A 240 13.61 -2.59 5.84
N GLU A 241 14.73 -3.08 5.33
CA GLU A 241 15.48 -4.20 5.89
C GLU A 241 15.97 -3.96 7.33
N GLN A 242 16.18 -2.70 7.74
CA GLN A 242 16.70 -2.33 9.06
C GLN A 242 15.60 -1.90 10.04
N VAL A 243 14.33 -1.97 9.63
CA VAL A 243 13.21 -1.56 10.49
C VAL A 243 12.95 -2.57 11.61
N GLY A 244 13.30 -3.84 11.40
CA GLY A 244 13.22 -4.91 12.41
C GLY A 244 14.14 -4.69 13.61
#